data_AF-A0A1R1X537-F1
#
_entry.id   AF-A0A1R1X537-F1
#
_cell.length_a   1.000
_cell.length_b   1.000
_cell.length_c   1.000
_cell.angle_alpha   90.00
_cell.angle_beta   90.00
_cell.angle_gamma   90.00
#
_symmetry.space_group_name_H-M   'P 1'
#
loop_
_entity.id
_entity.type
_entity.pdbx_description
1 polymer ?
#
loop_
_entity_poly.entity_id
_entity_poly.type
_entity_poly.pdbx_seq_one_letter_code
_entity_poly.pdbx_strand_id
1 'polypeptide(L)'
;MQNTFLGLPLVLIPEQVKLLLELGVIYIKHSATAQLEYAESIVEGSKFAEAEEESEEWEWPSTEEEILKYGVFKDLYSKEYYITPGLKFGGDYLLYPGTCKKL
;
A
#
# COMPACT_ATOMS: atom_id res chain seq x y z
N MET A 1 -8.14 20.80 -13.29
CA MET A 1 -8.17 20.29 -11.90
C MET A 1 -9.13 19.13 -11.89
N GLN A 2 -8.64 17.90 -11.72
CA GLN A 2 -9.45 16.69 -11.80
C GLN A 2 -9.64 16.14 -10.39
N ASN A 3 -10.90 15.91 -10.04
CA ASN A 3 -11.41 15.58 -8.72
C ASN A 3 -10.59 14.48 -8.02
N THR A 4 -9.89 14.86 -6.95
CA THR A 4 -9.23 13.96 -5.99
C THR A 4 -10.24 13.11 -5.19
N PHE A 5 -11.54 13.39 -5.30
CA PHE A 5 -12.60 12.85 -4.43
C PHE A 5 -13.62 11.91 -5.09
N LEU A 6 -13.48 11.57 -6.39
CA LEU A 6 -14.38 10.62 -7.08
C LEU A 6 -13.66 9.35 -7.58
N GLY A 7 -12.41 9.14 -7.16
CA GLY A 7 -11.69 7.91 -7.43
C GLY A 7 -12.16 6.79 -6.51
N LEU A 8 -12.10 5.54 -6.99
CA LEU A 8 -12.12 4.40 -6.08
C LEU A 8 -10.98 4.56 -5.06
N PRO A 9 -11.15 4.10 -3.82
CA PRO A 9 -10.09 4.15 -2.82
C PRO A 9 -8.83 3.46 -3.36
N LEU A 10 -7.67 3.96 -2.96
CA LEU A 10 -6.40 3.35 -3.33
C LEU A 10 -6.35 1.93 -2.77
N VAL A 11 -6.24 0.95 -3.65
CA VAL A 11 -6.08 -0.46 -3.28
C VAL A 11 -4.61 -0.84 -3.44
N LEU A 12 -4.01 -1.35 -2.37
CA LEU A 12 -2.64 -1.82 -2.34
C LEU A 12 -2.60 -3.35 -2.32
N ILE A 13 -1.56 -3.94 -2.92
CA ILE A 13 -1.28 -5.38 -2.77
C ILE A 13 -0.59 -5.67 -1.43
N PRO A 14 -0.67 -6.90 -0.89
CA PRO A 14 -0.06 -7.26 0.39
C PRO A 14 1.44 -6.93 0.49
N GLU A 15 2.19 -7.14 -0.58
CA GLU A 15 3.62 -6.83 -0.66
C GLU A 15 3.91 -5.34 -0.48
N GLN A 16 3.07 -4.48 -1.09
CA GLN A 16 3.16 -3.03 -0.95
C GLN A 16 2.84 -2.61 0.47
N VAL A 17 1.77 -3.16 1.06
CA VAL A 17 1.38 -2.87 2.45
C VAL A 17 2.55 -3.20 3.39
N LYS A 18 3.14 -4.40 3.25
CA LYS A 18 4.27 -4.81 4.08
C LYS A 18 5.49 -3.90 3.92
N LEU A 19 5.84 -3.56 2.69
CA LEU A 19 6.96 -2.66 2.42
C LEU A 19 6.74 -1.27 3.03
N LEU A 20 5.53 -0.72 2.88
CA LEU A 20 5.19 0.60 3.39
C LEU A 20 5.13 0.62 4.93
N LEU A 21 4.68 -0.46 5.57
CA LEU A 21 4.76 -0.64 7.02
C LEU A 21 6.22 -0.68 7.49
N GLU A 22 7.09 -1.44 6.82
CA GLU A 22 8.52 -1.49 7.14
C GLU A 22 9.22 -0.13 6.96
N LEU A 23 8.77 0.67 6.00
CA LEU A 23 9.25 2.04 5.79
C LEU A 23 8.70 3.03 6.82
N GLY A 24 7.71 2.64 7.63
CA GLY A 24 7.08 3.51 8.63
C GLY A 24 6.22 4.63 8.03
N VAL A 25 5.75 4.47 6.79
CA VAL A 25 4.95 5.51 6.09
C VAL A 25 3.44 5.27 6.17
N ILE A 26 3.01 4.07 6.58
CA ILE A 26 1.61 3.72 6.84
C ILE A 26 1.49 2.98 8.17
N TYR A 27 0.28 2.94 8.71
CA TYR A 27 -0.13 2.07 9.80
C TYR A 27 -1.47 1.42 9.43
N ILE A 28 -1.82 0.32 10.10
CA ILE A 28 -3.09 -0.39 9.86
C ILE A 28 -4.08 -0.02 10.96
N LYS A 29 -5.29 0.36 10.54
CA LYS A 29 -6.43 0.60 11.43
C LYS A 29 -7.49 -0.45 11.15
N HIS A 30 -7.70 -1.40 12.08
CA HIS A 30 -8.85 -2.29 12.05
C HIS A 30 -10.07 -1.55 12.61
N SER A 31 -10.86 -0.94 11.73
CA SER A 31 -12.12 -0.32 12.15
C SER A 31 -13.28 -0.91 11.37
N ALA A 32 -14.17 -1.61 12.10
CA ALA A 32 -15.46 -2.07 11.58
C ALA A 32 -16.35 -0.88 11.15
N THR A 33 -16.02 0.33 11.60
CA THR A 33 -16.69 1.60 11.31
C THR A 33 -15.88 2.50 10.37
N ALA A 34 -14.73 2.05 9.83
CA ALA A 34 -13.78 2.90 9.09
C ALA A 34 -14.43 3.59 7.88
N GLN A 35 -15.35 2.91 7.22
CA GLN A 35 -16.08 3.43 6.07
C GLN A 35 -17.06 4.53 6.46
N LEU A 36 -17.69 4.41 7.64
CA LEU A 36 -18.62 5.40 8.19
C LEU A 36 -17.85 6.61 8.74
N GLU A 37 -16.76 6.37 9.49
CA GLU A 37 -15.83 7.43 9.97
C GLU A 37 -15.18 8.19 8.80
N TYR A 38 -14.79 7.48 7.74
CA TYR A 38 -14.30 8.10 6.51
C TYR A 38 -15.40 8.97 5.92
N ALA A 39 -16.60 8.43 5.68
CA ALA A 39 -17.72 9.18 5.14
C ALA A 39 -18.05 10.42 5.97
N GLU A 40 -18.04 10.34 7.31
CA GLU A 40 -18.25 11.46 8.22
C GLU A 40 -17.11 12.50 8.12
N SER A 41 -15.86 12.06 8.03
CA SER A 41 -14.70 12.96 7.85
C SER A 41 -14.71 13.72 6.52
N ILE A 42 -15.33 13.17 5.46
CA ILE A 42 -15.57 13.87 4.19
C ILE A 42 -16.53 15.04 4.40
N VAL A 43 -17.52 14.89 5.29
CA VAL A 43 -18.51 15.94 5.59
C VAL A 43 -17.91 17.05 6.46
N GLU A 44 -16.99 16.70 7.36
CA GLU A 44 -16.59 17.62 8.44
C GLU A 44 -15.30 18.42 8.18
N GLY A 45 -14.65 18.24 7.03
CA GLY A 45 -13.55 19.09 6.61
C GLY A 45 -12.28 18.92 7.44
N SER A 46 -11.45 17.96 7.04
CA SER A 46 -10.00 17.85 7.29
C SER A 46 -9.51 18.30 8.68
N LYS A 47 -9.55 17.38 9.64
CA LYS A 47 -8.50 17.28 10.66
C LYS A 47 -7.90 15.89 10.58
N PHE A 48 -6.75 15.77 9.93
CA PHE A 48 -5.88 14.61 10.11
C PHE A 48 -5.28 14.75 11.51
N ALA A 49 -5.97 14.22 12.50
CA ALA A 49 -5.42 14.09 13.84
C ALA A 49 -4.27 13.08 13.77
N GLU A 50 -3.13 13.43 14.36
CA GLU A 50 -2.06 12.49 14.67
C GLU A 50 -2.62 11.45 15.65
N ALA A 51 -3.14 10.38 15.09
CA ALA A 51 -3.52 9.20 15.83
C ALA A 51 -2.25 8.36 16.01
N GLU A 52 -1.60 8.51 17.16
CA GLU A 52 -0.77 7.46 17.74
C GLU A 52 -1.71 6.32 18.14
N GLU A 53 -2.14 5.53 17.16
CA GLU A 53 -2.85 4.27 17.40
C GLU A 53 -1.87 3.12 17.25
N GLU A 54 -1.77 2.34 18.32
CA GLU A 54 -0.94 1.16 18.49
C GLU A 54 -1.12 0.21 17.29
N SER A 55 -0.06 0.04 16.51
CA SER A 55 -0.10 -0.78 15.30
C SER A 55 -0.19 -2.25 15.68
N GLU A 56 -1.35 -2.86 15.49
CA GLU A 56 -1.45 -4.32 15.50
C GLU A 56 -0.52 -4.91 14.42
N GLU A 57 0.23 -5.95 14.78
CA GLU A 57 1.15 -6.62 13.87
C GLU A 57 0.37 -7.25 12.71
N TRP A 58 0.60 -6.76 11.50
CA TRP A 58 0.06 -7.39 10.30
C TRP A 58 0.75 -8.73 10.08
N GLU A 59 0.03 -9.82 10.31
CA GLU A 59 0.49 -11.20 10.18
C GLU A 59 0.65 -11.64 8.71
N TRP A 60 1.44 -10.88 7.96
CA TRP A 60 1.88 -11.22 6.60
C TRP A 60 3.31 -10.71 6.41
N PRO A 61 4.18 -11.42 5.66
CA PRO A 61 3.95 -12.74 5.06
C PRO A 61 3.98 -13.86 6.10
N SER A 62 3.11 -14.87 5.96
CA SER A 62 2.97 -15.98 6.93
C SER A 62 3.36 -17.34 6.34
N THR A 63 3.18 -17.50 5.03
CA THR A 63 3.50 -18.73 4.29
C THR A 63 4.83 -18.62 3.54
N GLU A 64 5.44 -19.77 3.21
CA GLU A 64 6.69 -19.79 2.43
C GLU A 64 6.54 -19.07 1.06
N GLU A 65 5.40 -19.24 0.41
CA GLU A 65 5.11 -18.58 -0.87
C GLU A 65 5.07 -17.06 -0.73
N GLU A 66 4.40 -16.55 0.31
CA GLU A 66 4.31 -15.12 0.59
C GLU A 66 5.68 -14.54 0.96
N ILE A 67 6.48 -15.27 1.73
CA ILE A 67 7.85 -14.86 2.08
C ILE A 67 8.69 -14.70 0.81
N LEU A 68 8.60 -15.67 -0.11
CA LEU A 68 9.31 -15.61 -1.40
C LEU A 68 8.79 -14.46 -2.28
N LYS A 69 7.46 -14.29 -2.38
CA LYS A 69 6.84 -13.19 -3.14
C LYS A 69 7.27 -11.83 -2.61
N TYR A 70 7.27 -11.65 -1.29
CA TYR A 70 7.73 -10.43 -0.66
C TYR A 70 9.22 -10.18 -0.90
N GLY A 71 10.06 -11.21 -0.77
CA GLY A 71 11.49 -11.11 -1.04
C GLY A 71 11.79 -10.66 -2.48
N VAL A 72 11.10 -11.25 -3.47
CA VAL A 72 11.19 -10.85 -4.88
C VAL A 72 10.73 -9.41 -5.07
N PHE A 73 9.58 -9.05 -4.49
CA PHE A 73 9.03 -7.70 -4.58
C PHE A 73 10.01 -6.65 -4.03
N LYS A 74 10.59 -6.91 -2.85
CA LYS A 74 11.54 -6.02 -2.18
C LYS A 74 12.83 -5.84 -2.98
N ASP A 75 13.37 -6.91 -3.56
CA ASP A 75 14.54 -6.86 -4.45
C ASP A 75 14.25 -6.00 -5.70
N LEU A 76 13.12 -6.23 -6.36
CA LEU A 76 12.71 -5.47 -7.55
C LEU A 76 12.48 -3.99 -7.23
N TYR A 77 11.91 -3.69 -6.05
CA TYR A 77 11.71 -2.33 -5.60
C TYR A 77 13.05 -1.62 -5.34
N SER A 78 14.00 -2.33 -4.71
CA SER A 78 15.35 -1.80 -4.46
C SER A 78 16.13 -1.47 -5.74
N LYS A 79 15.80 -2.14 -6.84
CA LYS A 79 16.33 -1.91 -8.19
C LYS A 79 15.61 -0.79 -8.95
N GLU A 80 14.77 -0.02 -8.25
CA GLU A 80 14.07 1.15 -8.79
C GLU A 80 13.08 0.81 -9.93
N TYR A 81 12.54 -0.42 -9.94
CA TYR A 81 11.43 -0.75 -10.84
C TYR A 81 10.10 -0.25 -10.30
N TYR A 82 9.24 0.23 -11.19
CA TYR A 82 7.82 0.37 -10.89
C TYR A 82 7.15 -0.99 -11.06
N ILE A 83 6.56 -1.49 -9.98
CA ILE A 83 5.97 -2.83 -9.90
C ILE A 83 4.44 -2.70 -9.88
N THR A 84 3.77 -3.45 -10.75
CA THR A 84 2.31 -3.55 -10.81
C THR A 84 1.87 -5.02 -10.84
N PRO A 85 0.62 -5.35 -10.46
CA PRO A 85 0.12 -6.72 -10.55
C PRO A 85 0.13 -7.23 -12.00
N GLY A 86 0.76 -8.39 -12.21
CA GLY A 86 0.94 -9.00 -13.54
C GLY A 86 -0.20 -9.91 -13.99
N LEU A 87 -1.27 -10.07 -13.18
CA LEU A 87 -2.31 -11.09 -13.36
C LEU A 87 -2.92 -11.11 -14.77
N LYS A 88 -3.10 -9.94 -15.38
CA LYS A 88 -3.63 -9.80 -16.76
C LYS A 88 -2.77 -10.49 -17.82
N PHE A 89 -1.48 -10.69 -17.55
CA PHE A 89 -0.49 -11.25 -18.47
C PHE A 89 0.03 -12.62 -18.02
N GLY A 90 -0.57 -13.22 -16.98
CA GLY A 90 -0.21 -14.55 -16.49
C GLY A 90 1.08 -14.60 -15.67
N GLY A 91 1.57 -13.46 -15.16
CA GLY A 91 2.69 -13.39 -14.23
C GLY A 91 2.28 -12.75 -12.89
N ASP A 92 3.12 -12.89 -11.86
CA ASP A 92 2.87 -12.25 -10.57
C ASP A 92 3.00 -10.72 -10.65
N TYR A 93 4.06 -10.25 -11.33
CA TYR A 93 4.39 -8.83 -11.43
C TYR A 93 4.63 -8.39 -12.87
N LEU A 94 4.31 -7.12 -13.12
CA LEU A 94 4.68 -6.41 -14.33
C LEU A 94 5.60 -5.25 -13.94
N LEU A 95 6.78 -5.22 -14.55
CA LEU A 95 7.85 -4.30 -14.22
C LEU A 95 7.99 -3.23 -15.30
N TYR A 96 8.09 -2.00 -14.85
CA TYR A 96 8.48 -0.87 -15.68
C TYR A 96 9.79 -0.29 -15.16
N PRO A 97 10.77 0.00 -16.02
CA PRO A 97 12.02 0.61 -15.59
C PRO A 97 11.73 1.98 -14.95
N GLY A 98 12.31 2.24 -13.78
CA GLY A 98 12.27 3.56 -13.16
C GLY A 98 12.94 4.60 -14.04
N THR A 99 12.24 5.67 -14.39
CA THR A 99 12.80 6.76 -15.21
C THR A 99 13.66 7.74 -14.42
N CYS A 100 13.78 7.58 -13.10
CA CYS A 100 14.54 8.51 -12.28
C CYS A 100 16.00 8.08 -12.14
N LYS A 101 16.86 8.60 -13.02
CA LYS A 101 18.27 8.81 -12.68
C LYS A 101 18.28 9.69 -11.42
N LYS A 102 18.77 9.19 -10.28
CA LYS A 102 19.15 10.07 -9.16
C LYS A 102 20.21 11.05 -9.69
N LEU A 103 19.89 12.35 -9.71
CA LEU A 103 20.83 13.44 -9.95
C LEU A 103 21.75 13.63 -8.74
#